data_AF-A0A7J2KFV3-F1
#
_entry.id   AF-A0A7J2KFV3-F1
#
_cell.length_a   1.000
_cell.length_b   1.000
_cell.length_c   1.000
_cell.angle_alpha   90.00
_cell.angle_beta   90.00
_cell.angle_gamma   90.00
#
_symmetry.space_group_name_H-M   'P 1'
#
loop_
_entity.id
_entity.type
_entity.pdbx_description
1 polymer ?
#
loop_
_entity_poly.entity_id
_entity_poly.type
_entity_poly.pdbx_seq_one_letter_code
_entity_poly.pdbx_strand_id
1 'polypeptide(L)' 'MKYRLLDILACPICKHFPLEHYVIEENIYGDRVLEEEKPLCELYCGYLSKEVKEIKEFPCEECFKKEVKT' A
#
# COMPACT_ATOMS: atom_id res chain seq x y z
N MET A 1 0.40 7.77 -6.99
CA MET A 1 0.13 6.31 -7.00
C MET A 1 -0.13 5.83 -5.57
N LYS A 2 -1.22 5.08 -5.33
CA LYS A 2 -1.57 4.56 -4.01
C LYS A 2 -0.78 3.28 -3.68
N TYR A 3 -0.37 3.11 -2.42
CA TYR A 3 0.28 1.89 -1.94
C TYR A 3 -0.58 0.62 -2.10
N ARG A 4 -1.90 0.76 -2.07
CA ARG A 4 -2.86 -0.35 -2.29
C ARG A 4 -2.61 -1.08 -3.62
N LEU A 5 -2.06 -0.40 -4.62
CA LEU A 5 -1.76 -1.03 -5.91
C LEU A 5 -0.72 -2.16 -5.79
N LEU A 6 0.21 -2.07 -4.84
CA LEU A 6 1.25 -3.09 -4.62
C LEU A 6 0.70 -4.41 -4.07
N ASP A 7 -0.54 -4.41 -3.57
CA ASP A 7 -1.24 -5.62 -3.11
C ASP A 7 -1.61 -6.56 -4.27
N ILE A 8 -1.64 -6.06 -5.50
CA ILE A 8 -2.05 -6.82 -6.69
C ILE A 8 -0.98 -6.87 -7.79
N LEU A 9 0.07 -6.06 -7.69
CA LEU A 9 1.13 -6.02 -8.70
C LEU A 9 2.09 -7.19 -8.54
N ALA A 10 2.09 -8.07 -9.53
CA ALA A 10 3.11 -9.11 -9.69
C ALA A 10 4.00 -8.79 -10.90
N CYS A 11 5.22 -9.33 -10.91
CA CYS A 11 6.09 -9.22 -12.07
C CYS A 11 5.43 -9.85 -13.31
N PRO A 12 5.27 -9.13 -14.44
CA PRO A 12 4.59 -9.65 -15.62
C PRO A 12 5.36 -10.80 -16.31
N ILE A 13 6.66 -10.95 -16.04
CA ILE A 13 7.52 -11.97 -16.66
C ILE A 13 7.52 -13.26 -15.83
N CYS A 14 7.83 -13.18 -14.54
CA CYS A 14 8.02 -14.35 -13.67
C CYS A 14 6.90 -14.56 -12.64
N LYS A 15 5.89 -13.67 -12.60
CA LYS A 15 4.77 -13.70 -11.64
C LYS A 15 5.19 -13.61 -10.17
N HIS A 16 6.41 -13.11 -9.92
CA HIS A 16 6.87 -12.86 -8.56
C HIS A 16 6.00 -11.81 -7.88
N PHE A 17 5.59 -12.11 -6.65
CA PHE A 17 4.81 -11.26 -5.78
C PHE A 17 5.26 -11.54 -4.33
N PRO A 18 5.40 -10.52 -3.48
CA PRO A 18 5.23 -9.08 -3.76
C PRO A 18 6.39 -8.48 -4.57
N LEU A 19 6.18 -7.31 -5.18
CA LEU A 19 7.28 -6.55 -5.78
C LEU A 19 7.97 -5.66 -4.75
N GLU A 20 9.29 -5.62 -4.80
CA GLU A 20 10.08 -4.61 -4.08
C GLU A 20 9.92 -3.25 -4.75
N HIS A 21 9.67 -2.21 -3.96
CA HIS A 21 9.53 -0.85 -4.45
C HIS A 21 10.34 0.10 -3.57
N TYR A 22 10.97 1.09 -4.21
CA TYR A 22 11.72 2.15 -3.53
C TYR A 22 11.03 3.47 -3.81
N VAL A 23 10.60 4.14 -2.75
CA VAL A 23 9.87 5.41 -2.83
C VAL A 23 10.87 6.56 -2.80
N ILE A 24 10.92 7.32 -3.89
CA ILE A 24 11.81 8.48 -4.01
C ILE A 24 11.12 9.74 -3.46
N GLU A 25 9.83 9.92 -3.76
CA GLU A 25 9.04 11.07 -3.34
C GLU A 25 7.58 10.68 -3.06
N GLU A 26 6.98 11.31 -2.06
CA GLU A 26 5.59 11.13 -1.68
C GLU A 26 4.86 12.46 -1.59
N ASN A 27 3.60 12.47 -2.01
CA ASN A 27 2.66 13.55 -1.74
C ASN A 27 1.76 13.17 -0.57
N ILE A 28 1.48 14.15 0.31
CA ILE A 28 0.57 13.99 1.46
C ILE A 28 -0.65 14.87 1.25
N TYR A 29 -1.83 14.25 1.30
CA TYR A 29 -3.13 14.92 1.16
C TYR A 29 -3.87 14.84 2.50
N GLY A 30 -3.72 15.90 3.32
CA GLY A 30 -4.22 15.94 4.70
C GLY A 30 -5.74 15.77 4.84
N ASP A 31 -6.49 16.26 3.85
CA ASP A 31 -7.95 16.36 3.86
C ASP A 31 -8.67 15.05 3.48
N ARG A 32 -7.92 14.00 3.11
CA ARG A 32 -8.52 12.70 2.75
C ARG A 32 -8.99 11.96 3.99
N VAL A 33 -10.26 11.58 4.00
CA VAL A 33 -10.87 10.75 5.03
C VAL A 33 -11.10 9.35 4.46
N LEU A 34 -10.73 8.33 5.23
CA LEU A 34 -11.00 6.94 4.87
C LEU A 34 -12.38 6.56 5.41
N GLU A 35 -13.30 6.20 4.52
CA GLU A 35 -14.66 5.77 4.87
C GLU A 35 -14.83 4.23 4.84
N GLU A 36 -13.84 3.51 4.28
CA GLU A 36 -13.84 2.04 4.19
C GLU A 36 -13.31 1.37 5.47
N GLU A 37 -13.84 0.19 5.80
CA GLU A 37 -13.34 -0.63 6.91
C GLU A 37 -11.95 -1.21 6.62
N LYS A 38 -11.11 -1.26 7.66
CA LYS A 38 -9.76 -1.83 7.58
C LYS A 38 -9.83 -3.36 7.78
N PRO A 39 -8.94 -4.14 7.14
CA PRO A 39 -7.84 -3.73 6.26
C PRO A 39 -8.29 -3.50 4.80
N LEU A 40 -7.67 -2.52 4.12
CA LEU A 40 -7.93 -2.22 2.71
C LEU A 40 -7.20 -3.14 1.71
N CYS A 41 -6.14 -3.81 2.16
CA CYS A 41 -5.30 -4.71 1.36
C CYS A 41 -5.63 -6.15 1.74
N GLU A 42 -5.57 -7.08 0.78
CA GLU A 42 -5.96 -8.48 0.96
C GLU A 42 -4.76 -9.38 1.27
N LEU A 43 -3.64 -9.21 0.58
CA LEU A 43 -2.48 -10.10 0.63
C LEU A 43 -1.23 -9.41 1.21
N TYR A 44 -0.91 -8.22 0.72
CA TYR A 44 0.31 -7.49 1.03
C TYR A 44 0.06 -5.99 1.23
N CYS A 45 0.54 -5.46 2.34
CA CYS A 45 0.51 -4.04 2.61
C CYS A 45 1.77 -3.37 2.04
N GLY A 46 1.64 -2.71 0.89
CA GLY A 46 2.75 -1.97 0.27
C GLY A 46 3.33 -0.87 1.16
N TYR A 47 2.52 -0.22 1.98
CA TYR A 47 2.97 0.85 2.88
C TYR A 47 3.87 0.35 4.01
N LEU A 48 3.52 -0.80 4.61
CA LEU A 48 4.33 -1.43 5.67
C LEU A 48 5.36 -2.43 5.13
N SER A 49 5.30 -2.72 3.82
CA SER A 49 6.10 -3.74 3.14
C SER A 49 6.01 -5.13 3.80
N LYS A 50 4.81 -5.56 4.19
CA LYS A 50 4.56 -6.84 4.90
C LYS A 50 3.29 -7.54 4.42
N GLU A 51 3.23 -8.86 4.60
CA GLU A 51 2.00 -9.61 4.39
C GLU A 51 0.91 -9.19 5.39
N VAL A 52 -0.33 -9.08 4.92
CA VAL A 52 -1.48 -8.64 5.74
C VAL A 52 -1.69 -9.53 6.96
N LYS A 53 -1.41 -10.83 6.85
CA LYS A 53 -1.54 -11.81 7.94
C LYS A 53 -0.55 -11.57 9.10
N GLU A 54 0.55 -10.87 8.87
CA GLU A 54 1.59 -10.60 9.86
C GLU A 54 1.36 -9.27 10.60
N ILE A 55 0.39 -8.46 10.16
CA ILE A 55 0.12 -7.13 10.68
C ILE A 55 -0.94 -7.20 11.79
N LYS A 56 -0.64 -6.59 12.93
CA LYS A 56 -1.59 -6.46 14.06
C LYS A 56 -2.41 -5.17 14.00
N GLU A 57 -1.81 -4.08 13.54
CA GLU A 57 -2.41 -2.75 13.48
C GLU A 57 -2.23 -2.16 12.08
N PHE A 58 -3.34 -1.70 11.50
CA PHE A 58 -3.37 -1.22 10.12
C PHE A 58 -3.44 0.32 10.07
N PRO A 59 -2.36 1.03 9.71
CA PRO A 59 -2.35 2.49 9.56
C PRO A 59 -2.99 2.93 8.23
N CYS A 60 -4.12 2.34 7.84
CA CYS A 60 -4.76 2.61 6.55
C CYS A 60 -5.19 4.07 6.38
N GLU A 61 -5.58 4.76 7.46
CA GLU A 61 -5.92 6.18 7.42
C GLU A 61 -4.72 7.06 7.04
N GLU A 62 -3.54 6.77 7.60
CA GLU A 62 -2.32 7.47 7.25
C GLU A 62 -1.87 7.12 5.83
N CYS A 63 -1.89 5.83 5.49
CA CYS A 63 -1.56 5.33 4.16
C CYS A 63 -2.45 5.95 3.06
N PHE A 64 -3.75 6.10 3.31
CA PHE A 64 -4.70 6.66 2.34
C PHE A 64 -4.43 8.14 2.00
N LYS A 65 -3.81 8.87 2.92
CA LYS A 65 -3.36 10.26 2.72
C LYS A 65 -2.07 10.35 1.91
N LYS A 66 -1.29 9.27 1.82
CA LYS A 66 -0.01 9.24 1.12
C LYS A 66 -0.15 8.69 -0.29
N GLU A 67 0.53 9.32 -1.23
CA GLU A 67 0.70 8.77 -2.58
C GLU A 67 2.14 8.90 -3.04
N VAL A 68 2.68 7.83 -3.61
CA VAL A 68 3.97 7.83 -4.30
C VAL A 68 3.85 8.74 -5.52
N LYS A 69 4.75 9.72 -5.63
CA LYS A 69 4.81 10.63 -6.78
C LYS A 69 5.38 9.88 -7.97
N THR A 70 4.64 9.91 -9.08
CA THR A 70 4.99 9.30 -10.38
C THR A 70 5.29 10.37 -11.40
#